data_AF-A0A091AWX2-F1
#
_entry.id   AF-A0A091AWX2-F1
#
_cell.length_a   1.000
_cell.length_b   1.000
_cell.length_c   1.000
_cell.angle_alpha   90.00
_cell.angle_beta   90.00
_cell.angle_gamma   90.00
#
_symmetry.space_group_name_H-M   'P 1'
#
loop_
_entity.id
_entity.type
_entity.pdbx_description
1 polymer ?
#
loop_
_entity_poly.entity_id
_entity_poly.type
_entity_poly.pdbx_seq_one_letter_code
_entity_poly.pdbx_strand_id
1 'polypeptide(L)' 'MSWIAILVVIVGIYLAIKVVGFMFKLAMWALVIGGLYWLAAPYLGLPLPV' A
#
# COMPACT_ATOMS: atom_id res chain seq x y z
N MET A 1 6.54 -37.94 -7.76
CA MET A 1 5.71 -36.99 -6.98
C MET A 1 6.27 -35.58 -7.18
N SER A 2 5.61 -34.74 -7.97
CA SER A 2 6.15 -33.44 -8.38
C SER A 2 6.07 -32.41 -7.24
N TRP A 3 6.97 -32.52 -6.28
CA TRP A 3 7.17 -31.55 -5.19
C TRP A 3 7.32 -30.09 -5.69
N ILE A 4 7.81 -29.92 -6.92
CA ILE A 4 7.87 -28.64 -7.64
C ILE A 4 6.49 -28.00 -7.83
N ALA A 5 5.44 -28.79 -8.09
CA ALA A 5 4.08 -28.25 -8.22
C ALA A 5 3.59 -27.64 -6.90
N ILE A 6 3.96 -28.26 -5.76
CA ILE A 6 3.61 -27.79 -4.43
C ILE A 6 4.31 -26.45 -4.14
N LEU A 7 5.60 -26.33 -4.49
CA LEU A 7 6.35 -25.08 -4.32
C LEU A 7 5.76 -23.92 -5.13
N VAL A 8 5.36 -24.17 -6.39
CA VAL A 8 4.76 -23.14 -7.24
C VAL A 8 3.45 -22.62 -6.63
N VAL A 9 2.61 -23.51 -6.09
CA VAL A 9 1.36 -23.13 -5.42
C VAL A 9 1.63 -22.30 -4.16
N ILE A 10 2.59 -22.71 -3.33
CA ILE A 10 2.96 -21.98 -2.11
C ILE A 10 3.47 -20.57 -2.45
N VAL A 11 4.34 -20.45 -3.46
CA VAL A 11 4.87 -19.16 -3.90
C VAL A 11 3.76 -18.27 -4.46
N GLY A 12 2.83 -18.83 -5.24
CA GLY A 12 1.68 -18.10 -5.77
C GLY A 12 0.79 -17.53 -4.66
N ILE A 13 0.46 -18.34 -3.65
CA ILE A 13 -0.32 -17.91 -2.49
C ILE A 13 0.43 -16.84 -1.68
N TYR A 14 1.72 -17.02 -1.45
CA TYR A 14 2.56 -16.05 -0.75
C TYR A 14 2.58 -14.70 -1.47
N LEU A 15 2.76 -14.69 -2.80
CA LEU A 15 2.76 -13.47 -3.60
C LEU A 15 1.38 -12.80 -3.60
N ALA A 16 0.30 -13.57 -3.70
CA ALA A 16 -1.07 -13.03 -3.63
C ALA A 16 -1.33 -12.29 -2.31
N ILE A 17 -0.93 -12.87 -1.18
CA ILE A 17 -1.06 -12.22 0.15
C ILE A 17 -0.14 -10.99 0.26
N LYS A 18 1.08 -11.08 -0.28
CA LYS A 18 2.06 -9.99 -0.25
C LYS A 18 1.61 -8.75 -1.03
N VAL A 19 0.88 -8.93 -2.13
CA VAL A 19 0.32 -7.83 -2.92
C VAL A 19 -0.75 -7.07 -2.15
N VAL A 20 -1.58 -7.77 -1.36
CA VAL A 20 -2.57 -7.12 -0.48
C VAL A 20 -1.87 -6.25 0.57
N GLY A 21 -0.83 -6.79 1.22
CA GLY A 21 -0.03 -6.02 2.17
C GLY A 21 0.65 -4.80 1.55
N PHE A 22 1.08 -4.91 0.28
CA PHE A 22 1.64 -3.79 -0.47
C PHE A 22 0.58 -2.72 -0.78
N MET A 23 -0.62 -3.11 -1.21
CA MET A 23 -1.73 -2.17 -1.47
C MET A 23 -2.14 -1.41 -0.20
N PHE A 24 -2.25 -2.10 0.93
CA PHE A 24 -2.53 -1.45 2.22
C PHE A 24 -1.42 -0.47 2.62
N LYS A 25 -0.15 -0.83 2.41
CA LYS A 25 0.98 0.04 2.69
C LYS A 25 0.96 1.30 1.81
N LEU A 26 0.58 1.17 0.55
CA LEU A 26 0.45 2.28 -0.39
C LEU A 26 -0.73 3.19 -0.01
N ALA A 27 -1.87 2.62 0.39
CA ALA A 27 -3.01 3.37 0.91
C ALA A 27 -2.66 4.13 2.20
N MET A 28 -1.91 3.50 3.14
CA MET A 28 -1.42 4.20 4.33
C MET A 28 -0.49 5.36 3.99
N TRP A 29 0.39 5.19 3.00
CA TRP A 29 1.24 6.28 2.54
C TRP A 29 0.45 7.42 1.90
N ALA A 30 -0.60 7.12 1.13
CA ALA A 30 -1.50 8.14 0.59
C ALA A 30 -2.21 8.92 1.71
N LEU A 31 -2.65 8.23 2.77
CA LEU A 31 -3.21 8.88 3.96
C LEU A 31 -2.18 9.74 4.70
N VAL A 32 -0.93 9.29 4.82
CA VAL A 32 0.15 10.07 5.43
C VAL A 32 0.44 11.33 4.63
N ILE A 33 0.58 11.23 3.30
CA ILE A 33 0.84 12.38 2.43
C ILE A 33 -0.36 13.33 2.43
N GLY A 34 -1.58 12.82 2.32
CA GLY A 34 -2.80 13.62 2.37
C GLY A 34 -2.98 14.33 3.72
N GLY A 35 -2.72 13.63 4.83
CA GLY A 35 -2.75 14.20 6.17
C GLY A 35 -1.67 15.26 6.40
N LEU A 36 -0.45 15.02 5.91
CA LEU A 36 0.63 16.01 5.94
C LEU A 36 0.29 17.23 5.10
N TYR A 37 -0.27 17.05 3.89
CA TYR A 37 -0.72 18.16 3.06
C TYR A 37 -1.83 18.95 3.76
N TRP A 38 -2.80 18.28 4.37
CA TRP A 38 -3.89 18.93 5.10
C TRP A 38 -3.40 19.72 6.31
N LEU A 39 -2.42 19.20 7.04
CA LEU A 39 -1.79 19.90 8.18
C LEU A 39 -0.84 21.03 7.75
N ALA A 40 -0.16 20.89 6.61
CA ALA A 40 0.79 21.88 6.11
C ALA A 40 0.09 22.99 5.30
N ALA A 41 -1.08 22.73 4.70
CA ALA A 41 -1.84 23.68 3.90
C ALA A 41 -2.18 25.00 4.63
N PRO A 42 -2.58 25.01 5.92
CA PRO A 42 -2.81 26.25 6.68
C PRO A 42 -1.54 27.09 6.84
N TYR A 43 -0.38 26.45 7.01
CA TYR A 43 0.89 27.15 7.20
C TYR A 43 1.52 27.62 5.89
N LEU A 44 1.18 26.96 4.77
CA LEU A 44 1.70 27.26 3.43
C LEU A 44 0.75 28.12 2.58
N GLY A 45 -0.45 28.45 3.09
CA GLY A 45 -1.45 29.22 2.34
C GLY A 45 -2.00 28.50 1.09
N LEU A 46 -1.82 27.19 1.02
CA LEU A 46 -2.26 26.37 -0.12
C LEU A 46 -3.77 26.13 -0.04
N PRO A 47 -4.49 26.12 -1.18
CA PRO A 47 -5.90 25.81 -1.19
C PRO A 47 -6.10 24.39 -0.65
N LEU A 48 -6.90 24.30 0.41
CA LEU A 48 -7.37 23.04 0.95
C LEU A 48 -8.31 22.44 -0.09
N PRO A 49 -8.04 21.21 -0.61
CA PRO A 49 -8.99 20.49 -1.43
C PRO A 49 -10.18 20.14 -0.52
N VAL A 50 -11.22 20.95 -0.59
CA VAL A 50 -12.56 20.66 -0.06
C VAL A 50 -13.33 19.81 -1.05
#